data_AF-A0A850DHF9-F1
#
_entry.id   AF-A0A850DHF9-F1
#
_cell.length_a   1.000
_cell.length_b   1.000
_cell.length_c   1.000
_cell.angle_alpha   90.00
_cell.angle_beta   90.00
_cell.angle_gamma   90.00
#
_symmetry.space_group_name_H-M   'P 1'
#
loop_
_entity.id
_entity.type
_entity.pdbx_description
1 polymer ?
#
loop_
_entity_poly.entity_id
_entity_poly.type
_entity_poly.pdbx_seq_one_letter_code
_entity_poly.pdbx_strand_id
1 'polypeptide(L)'
;MCTLCHIGKYACRNRSVFGTVAVEEVVRVTDQMDVVVVGGGAAGLNGALMLARMRRRVLVVDAGAPRNAPAHGVHGLLARDGMPPAELLERGRAEVRGYGGSLVEGEVAA
;
A
#
# COMPACT_ATOMS: atom_id res chain seq x y z
N MET A 1 -14.30 0.00 35.61
CA MET A 1 -12.97 -0.37 36.14
C MET A 1 -12.78 -1.85 35.86
N CYS A 2 -11.87 -2.23 34.96
CA CYS A 2 -11.74 -3.61 34.47
C CYS A 2 -10.35 -4.15 34.84
N THR A 3 -10.33 -5.29 35.53
CA THR A 3 -9.22 -5.84 36.33
C THR A 3 -8.16 -6.60 35.51
N LEU A 4 -7.73 -6.06 34.36
CA LEU A 4 -6.82 -6.75 33.42
C LEU A 4 -5.70 -5.84 32.87
N CYS A 5 -5.01 -5.12 33.75
CA CYS A 5 -3.97 -4.16 33.38
C CYS A 5 -2.58 -4.48 33.97
N HIS A 6 -2.15 -5.75 33.99
CA HIS A 6 -0.86 -6.10 34.59
C HIS A 6 0.19 -6.78 33.71
N ILE A 7 -0.07 -6.99 32.42
CA ILE A 7 0.97 -7.47 31.50
C ILE A 7 0.87 -6.64 30.21
N GLY A 8 1.92 -5.88 29.90
CA GLY A 8 1.87 -4.71 29.03
C GLY A 8 1.51 -4.95 27.54
N LYS A 9 1.11 -3.84 26.90
CA LYS A 9 0.95 -3.59 25.45
C LYS A 9 -0.34 -4.01 24.72
N TYR A 10 -1.50 -4.00 25.37
CA TYR A 10 -2.77 -3.95 24.63
C TYR A 10 -3.70 -2.85 25.15
N ALA A 11 -3.90 -1.82 24.32
CA ALA A 11 -4.87 -0.77 24.58
C ALA A 11 -6.28 -1.36 24.64
N CYS A 12 -6.96 -1.12 25.76
CA CYS A 12 -8.33 -1.50 26.04
C CYS A 12 -9.26 -0.77 25.04
N ARG A 13 -9.83 -1.52 24.08
CA ARG A 13 -10.79 -0.99 23.11
C ARG A 13 -12.12 -0.68 23.81
N ASN A 14 -12.38 0.60 24.12
CA ASN A 14 -13.72 1.05 24.42
C ASN A 14 -14.40 1.54 23.12
N ARG A 15 -15.51 0.91 22.78
CA ARG A 15 -16.36 1.17 21.61
C ARG A 15 -17.49 2.09 22.06
N SER A 16 -17.50 3.35 21.62
CA SER A 16 -18.70 4.14 21.25
C SER A 16 -18.42 5.66 21.20
N VAL A 17 -18.13 6.22 20.01
CA VAL A 17 -18.65 7.55 19.61
C VAL A 17 -18.57 7.71 18.09
N PHE A 18 -19.68 8.18 17.50
CA PHE A 18 -19.78 8.62 16.11
C PHE A 18 -18.79 9.75 15.83
N GLY A 19 -18.09 9.64 14.70
CA GLY A 19 -17.10 10.59 14.19
C GLY A 19 -16.14 9.81 13.31
N THR A 20 -15.73 10.36 12.17
CA THR A 20 -14.76 9.74 11.26
C THR A 20 -13.42 9.60 11.99
N VAL A 21 -13.26 8.52 12.76
CA VAL A 21 -11.98 8.17 13.37
C VAL A 21 -11.14 7.63 12.22
N ALA A 22 -10.21 8.45 11.75
CA ALA A 22 -9.06 7.95 11.02
C ALA A 22 -8.40 6.92 11.94
N VAL A 23 -8.67 5.64 11.70
CA VAL A 23 -7.84 4.59 12.24
C VAL A 23 -6.49 4.81 11.58
N GLU A 24 -5.56 5.41 12.32
CA GLU A 24 -4.15 5.34 12.00
C GLU A 24 -3.76 3.86 12.19
N GLU A 25 -4.04 3.07 11.16
CA GLU A 25 -3.61 1.68 11.13
C GLU A 25 -2.10 1.69 10.90
N VAL A 26 -1.36 1.69 12.00
CA VAL A 26 0.09 1.54 11.96
C VAL A 26 0.38 0.10 11.54
N VAL A 27 0.64 -0.09 10.24
CA VAL A 27 1.12 -1.35 9.70
C VAL A 27 2.53 -1.59 10.26
N ARG A 28 2.63 -2.49 11.25
CA ARG A 28 3.94 -2.96 11.73
C ARG A 28 4.55 -3.86 10.68
N VAL A 29 5.59 -3.39 10.03
CA VAL A 29 6.48 -4.23 9.23
C VAL A 29 7.14 -5.21 10.20
N THR A 30 6.76 -6.49 10.10
CA THR A 30 7.35 -7.56 10.90
C THR A 30 8.59 -8.11 10.20
N ASP A 31 9.39 -8.93 10.88
CA ASP A 31 10.47 -9.73 10.26
C ASP A 31 9.98 -10.69 9.15
N GLN A 32 8.66 -10.70 8.89
CA GLN A 32 8.05 -11.45 7.81
C GLN A 32 7.94 -10.70 6.48
N MET A 33 8.35 -9.44 6.39
CA MET A 33 8.47 -8.76 5.10
C MET A 33 9.92 -8.67 4.69
N ASP A 34 10.21 -9.01 3.43
CA ASP A 34 11.57 -8.93 2.91
C ASP A 34 11.84 -7.51 2.35
N VAL A 35 10.82 -6.86 1.79
CA VAL A 35 10.93 -5.52 1.19
C VAL A 35 9.65 -4.71 1.41
N VAL A 36 9.82 -3.42 1.75
CA VAL A 36 8.76 -2.42 1.74
C VAL A 36 9.03 -1.42 0.61
N VAL A 37 8.04 -1.24 -0.27
CA VAL A 37 8.08 -0.26 -1.35
C VAL A 37 7.22 0.93 -0.96
N VAL A 38 7.83 2.11 -0.89
CA VAL A 38 7.13 3.36 -0.57
C VAL A 38 6.80 4.08 -1.88
N GLY A 39 5.51 4.22 -2.16
CA GLY A 39 4.95 4.79 -3.38
C GLY A 39 4.40 3.73 -4.34
N GLY A 40 3.10 3.80 -4.65
CA GLY A 40 2.39 2.90 -5.56
C GLY A 40 2.20 3.44 -6.97
N GLY A 41 3.12 4.29 -7.44
CA GLY A 41 3.15 4.74 -8.83
C GLY A 41 3.70 3.67 -9.79
N ALA A 42 3.79 3.98 -11.09
CA ALA A 42 4.25 3.03 -12.11
C ALA A 42 5.62 2.38 -11.78
N ALA A 43 6.57 3.18 -11.29
CA ALA A 43 7.90 2.68 -10.91
C ALA A 43 7.84 1.74 -9.69
N GLY A 44 7.12 2.15 -8.64
CA GLY A 44 6.98 1.37 -7.40
C GLY A 44 6.25 0.05 -7.64
N LEU A 45 5.17 0.06 -8.42
CA LEU A 45 4.44 -1.15 -8.80
C LEU A 45 5.28 -2.09 -9.66
N ASN A 46 6.06 -1.57 -10.62
CA ASN A 46 6.96 -2.42 -11.42
C ASN A 46 8.06 -3.06 -10.55
N GLY A 47 8.66 -2.30 -9.63
CA GLY A 47 9.62 -2.84 -8.67
C GLY A 47 9.01 -3.91 -7.76
N ALA A 48 7.83 -3.63 -7.19
CA ALA A 48 7.10 -4.58 -6.35
C ALA A 48 6.73 -5.85 -7.11
N LEU A 49 6.28 -5.74 -8.35
CA LEU A 49 5.96 -6.88 -9.21
C LEU A 49 7.17 -7.77 -9.45
N MET A 50 8.33 -7.18 -9.79
CA MET A 50 9.55 -7.95 -10.00
C MET A 50 9.98 -8.68 -8.73
N LEU A 51 9.94 -8.02 -7.57
CA LEU A 51 10.27 -8.63 -6.28
C LEU A 51 9.28 -9.75 -5.88
N ALA A 52 7.97 -9.55 -6.10
CA ALA A 52 6.96 -10.57 -5.85
C ALA A 52 7.18 -11.81 -6.74
N ARG A 53 7.56 -11.62 -8.02
CA ARG A 53 7.94 -12.73 -8.92
C ARG A 53 9.19 -13.48 -8.46
N MET A 54 10.09 -12.81 -7.73
CA MET A 54 11.24 -13.43 -7.06
C MET A 54 10.86 -14.12 -5.74
N ARG A 55 9.55 -14.25 -5.44
CA ARG A 55 9.00 -14.83 -4.21
C ARG A 55 9.41 -14.10 -2.94
N ARG A 56 9.70 -12.79 -3.05
CA ARG A 56 9.87 -11.93 -1.87
C ARG A 56 8.52 -11.54 -1.30
N ARG A 57 8.46 -11.45 0.03
CA ARG A 57 7.30 -10.92 0.75
C ARG A 57 7.39 -9.39 0.69
N VAL A 58 6.57 -8.80 -0.16
CA VAL A 58 6.60 -7.37 -0.49
C VAL A 58 5.34 -6.68 0.02
N LEU A 59 5.53 -5.54 0.69
CA LEU A 59 4.47 -4.60 1.04
C LEU A 59 4.67 -3.29 0.26
N VAL A 60 3.64 -2.86 -0.47
CA VAL A 60 3.59 -1.53 -1.09
C VAL A 60 2.73 -0.61 -0.23
N VAL A 61 3.27 0.55 0.14
CA VAL A 61 2.53 1.62 0.83
C VAL A 61 2.35 2.77 -0.15
N ASP A 62 1.11 3.21 -0.39
CA ASP A 62 0.79 4.24 -1.38
C ASP A 62 -0.20 5.27 -0.85
N ALA A 63 0.10 6.55 -1.04
CA ALA A 63 -0.78 7.65 -0.61
C ALA A 63 -1.93 7.94 -1.59
N GLY A 64 -1.97 7.25 -2.74
CA GLY A 64 -3.03 7.44 -3.74
C GLY A 64 -2.97 8.77 -4.50
N ALA A 65 -1.87 9.52 -4.41
CA ALA A 65 -1.66 10.81 -5.06
C ALA A 65 -0.62 10.72 -6.20
N PRO A 66 -0.91 10.03 -7.33
CA PRO A 66 0.05 9.89 -8.41
C PRO A 66 0.29 11.24 -9.10
N ARG A 67 1.57 11.57 -9.34
CA ARG A 67 1.97 12.83 -9.98
C ARG A 67 1.29 13.08 -11.34
N ASN A 68 1.00 12.02 -12.08
CA ASN A 68 0.42 12.09 -13.42
C ASN A 68 -1.11 11.94 -13.43
N ALA A 69 -1.81 12.01 -12.29
CA ALA A 69 -3.27 11.90 -12.23
C ALA A 69 -4.03 12.83 -13.21
N PRO A 70 -3.62 14.10 -13.40
CA PRO A 70 -4.34 15.01 -14.32
C PRO A 70 -4.15 14.69 -15.81
N ALA A 71 -3.21 13.82 -16.17
CA ALA A 71 -2.94 13.52 -17.57
C ALA A 71 -4.02 12.62 -18.17
N HIS A 72 -4.42 12.91 -19.41
CA HIS A 72 -5.39 12.08 -20.14
C HIS A 72 -4.85 10.68 -20.47
N GLY A 73 -3.53 10.55 -20.66
CA GLY A 73 -2.90 9.29 -21.01
C GLY A 73 -1.41 9.27 -20.66
N VAL A 74 -0.86 8.06 -20.52
CA VAL A 74 0.57 7.82 -20.47
C VAL A 74 1.11 7.65 -21.89
N HIS A 75 2.31 8.18 -22.13
CA HIS A 75 2.98 8.12 -23.43
C HIS A 75 4.41 7.61 -23.25
N GLY A 76 4.99 7.08 -24.33
CA GLY A 76 6.35 6.51 -24.30
C GLY A 76 6.46 5.20 -23.52
N LEU A 77 5.33 4.57 -23.18
CA LEU A 77 5.27 3.25 -22.57
C LEU A 77 4.86 2.21 -23.62
N LEU A 78 5.74 1.25 -23.89
CA LEU A 78 5.52 0.21 -24.89
C LEU A 78 4.18 -0.51 -24.66
N ALA A 79 3.40 -0.67 -25.73
CA ALA A 79 2.07 -1.31 -25.74
C ALA A 79 1.00 -0.64 -24.88
N ARG A 80 1.24 0.57 -24.36
CA ARG A 80 0.35 1.29 -23.44
C ARG A 80 0.22 2.77 -23.80
N ASP A 81 0.50 3.14 -25.04
CA ASP A 81 0.39 4.53 -25.49
C ASP A 81 -1.07 5.02 -25.39
N GLY A 82 -1.26 6.20 -24.80
CA GLY A 82 -2.58 6.79 -24.54
C GLY A 82 -3.38 6.17 -23.40
N MET A 83 -2.85 5.18 -22.69
CA MET A 83 -3.58 4.55 -21.57
C MET A 83 -3.80 5.54 -20.42
N PRO A 84 -5.03 5.65 -19.86
CA PRO A 84 -5.26 6.49 -18.69
C PRO A 84 -4.35 6.11 -17.50
N PRO A 85 -3.74 7.08 -16.80
CA PRO A 85 -2.88 6.80 -15.65
C PRO A 85 -3.53 5.91 -14.59
N ALA A 86 -4.80 6.15 -14.27
CA ALA A 86 -5.54 5.37 -13.29
C ALA A 86 -5.66 3.89 -13.72
N GLU A 87 -5.90 3.64 -15.02
CA GLU A 87 -5.98 2.27 -15.55
C GLU A 87 -4.62 1.56 -15.48
N LEU A 88 -3.52 2.26 -15.78
CA LEU A 88 -2.18 1.72 -15.66
C LEU A 88 -1.89 1.27 -14.21
N LEU A 89 -2.22 2.12 -13.24
CA LEU A 89 -2.01 1.81 -11.83
C LEU A 89 -2.90 0.65 -11.38
N GLU A 90 -4.18 0.62 -11.78
CA GLU A 90 -5.09 -0.46 -11.41
C GLU A 90 -4.60 -1.81 -11.94
N ARG A 91 -4.18 -1.87 -13.20
CA ARG A 91 -3.57 -3.07 -13.80
C ARG A 91 -2.30 -3.48 -13.03
N GLY A 92 -1.41 -2.54 -12.73
CA GLY A 92 -0.19 -2.82 -11.97
C GLY A 92 -0.47 -3.34 -10.56
N ARG A 93 -1.45 -2.77 -9.84
CA ARG A 93 -1.87 -3.25 -8.52
C ARG A 93 -2.44 -4.67 -8.61
N ALA A 94 -3.26 -4.96 -9.62
CA ALA A 94 -3.80 -6.29 -9.85
C ALA A 94 -2.69 -7.33 -10.11
N GLU A 95 -1.69 -6.99 -10.92
CA GLU A 95 -0.55 -7.88 -11.17
C GLU A 95 0.26 -8.16 -9.90
N VAL A 96 0.58 -7.13 -9.11
CA VAL A 96 1.31 -7.30 -7.84
C VAL A 96 0.54 -8.22 -6.88
N ARG A 97 -0.78 -8.02 -6.74
CA ARG A 97 -1.64 -8.92 -5.91
C ARG A 97 -1.65 -10.34 -6.46
N GLY A 98 -1.70 -10.51 -7.78
CA GLY A 98 -1.68 -11.82 -8.43
C GLY A 98 -0.41 -12.62 -8.13
N TYR A 99 0.73 -11.97 -7.89
CA TYR A 99 1.97 -12.61 -7.46
C TYR A 99 2.16 -12.66 -5.93
N GLY A 100 1.14 -12.32 -5.14
CA GLY A 100 1.17 -12.41 -3.67
C GLY A 100 1.75 -11.18 -2.96
N GLY A 101 1.98 -10.07 -3.68
CA GLY A 101 2.35 -8.80 -3.06
C GLY A 101 1.17 -8.18 -2.31
N SER A 102 1.46 -7.54 -1.18
CA SER A 102 0.46 -6.80 -0.38
C SER A 102 0.53 -5.31 -0.69
N LEU A 103 -0.62 -4.65 -0.74
CA LEU A 103 -0.71 -3.20 -0.93
C LEU A 103 -1.61 -2.59 0.13
N VAL A 104 -1.18 -1.47 0.70
CA VAL A 104 -1.94 -0.68 1.66
C VAL A 104 -1.93 0.78 1.27
N GLU A 105 -3.04 1.47 1.52
CA GLU A 105 -3.09 2.92 1.42
C GLU A 105 -2.47 3.53 2.67
N GLY A 106 -1.58 4.50 2.51
CA GLY A 106 -0.92 5.15 3.63
C GLY A 106 0.22 6.07 3.23
N GLU A 107 0.66 6.88 4.18
CA GLU A 107 1.83 7.74 4.08
C GLU A 107 2.92 7.22 5.03
N VAL A 108 4.19 7.42 4.64
CA VAL A 108 5.35 7.02 5.44
C VAL A 108 5.99 8.27 6.02
N ALA A 109 6.00 8.39 7.33
CA ALA A 109 6.66 9.45 8.09
C ALA A 109 8.03 8.99 8.63
N ALA A 110 8.93 9.94 8.88
CA ALA A 110 10.28 9.73 9.42
C ALA A 110 10.34 9.88 10.95
#